data_AF-A0A5M8P2K0-F1
#
_entry.id   AF-A0A5M8P2K0-F1
#
_cell.length_a   1.000
_cell.length_b   1.000
_cell.length_c   1.000
_cell.angle_alpha   90.00
_cell.angle_beta   90.00
_cell.angle_gamma   90.00
#
_symmetry.space_group_name_H-M   'P 1'
#
loop_
_entity.id
_entity.type
_entity.pdbx_description
1 polymer ?
#
loop_
_entity_poly.entity_id
_entity_poly.type
_entity_poly.pdbx_seq_one_letter_code
_entity_poly.pdbx_strand_id
1 'polypeptide(L)'
;MQNHNTKSNKMKKLFLILFSILVFLPVMASADVPSSKIIIYREPSFQGSLVSFNVFINDTLCAKLKNNSYYEYDCVPGSYVVSIDNNSNASIYLKVEEGRDYYLRFGLVMGLWITTPELILVDSTFGERSLKRSDMKQIETISASYVAPKSRIGVHLGGGGGFKQVLKIPIVSNNGRESTSTLSFGGGFAIGAEYGRELTKYFDLAIGLDYQVSSLTPTVEDITFNFSRGVVSATPSVTIPIGKQGDMSLKIGPGLDVYFGNKLKIADKDGAMDYMRDTWHYQSTLGYHAKAVFEIRLSDIFSGNFALRFYNVDYKFDKADGIYFPYNPGKLYAPSGAGIDLTIGIFYHF
;
A
#
# COMPACT_ATOMS: atom_id res chain seq x y z
N MET A 1 86.20 -0.87 32.49
CA MET A 1 84.75 -0.68 32.71
C MET A 1 84.36 0.70 32.19
N GLN A 2 83.81 0.83 30.98
CA GLN A 2 83.11 2.02 30.47
C GLN A 2 82.81 1.80 28.98
N ASN A 3 81.63 1.31 28.61
CA ASN A 3 81.03 1.59 27.27
C ASN A 3 79.61 1.06 27.06
N HIS A 4 78.67 1.28 28.01
CA HIS A 4 77.28 0.87 27.79
C HIS A 4 76.21 1.99 27.84
N ASN A 5 76.59 3.25 28.11
CA ASN A 5 75.61 4.31 28.36
C ASN A 5 75.39 5.34 27.23
N THR A 6 76.11 5.25 26.11
CA THR A 6 76.01 6.26 25.04
C THR A 6 75.02 5.92 23.92
N LYS A 7 74.66 4.64 23.73
CA LYS A 7 73.72 4.21 22.68
C LYS A 7 72.24 4.50 23.01
N SER A 8 71.84 4.40 24.28
CA SER A 8 70.45 4.59 24.71
C SER A 8 69.94 6.03 24.52
N ASN A 9 70.82 7.03 24.71
CA ASN A 9 70.43 8.44 24.57
C ASN A 9 70.27 8.91 23.12
N LYS A 10 70.94 8.27 22.15
CA LYS A 10 70.74 8.58 20.71
C LYS A 10 69.41 8.05 20.19
N MET A 11 68.98 6.86 20.62
CA MET A 11 67.68 6.30 20.22
C MET A 11 66.50 7.07 20.82
N LYS A 12 66.59 7.53 22.08
CA LYS A 12 65.52 8.35 22.68
C LYS A 12 65.38 9.72 22.01
N LYS A 13 66.50 10.35 21.61
CA LYS A 13 66.46 11.62 20.84
C LYS A 13 65.93 11.44 19.43
N LEU A 14 66.24 10.33 18.75
CA LEU A 14 65.69 10.02 17.43
C LEU A 14 64.18 9.73 17.49
N PHE A 15 63.73 9.05 18.54
CA PHE A 15 62.30 8.78 18.77
C PHE A 15 61.51 10.06 19.11
N LEU A 16 62.09 10.97 19.89
CA LEU A 16 61.48 12.28 20.19
C LEU A 16 61.43 13.21 18.97
N ILE A 17 62.40 13.15 18.05
CA ILE A 17 62.38 13.92 16.80
C ILE A 17 61.37 13.33 15.80
N LEU A 18 61.25 12.00 15.70
CA LEU A 18 60.19 11.39 14.89
C LEU A 18 58.80 11.66 15.47
N PHE A 19 58.64 11.69 16.80
CA PHE A 19 57.38 12.03 17.45
C PHE A 19 57.05 13.52 17.28
N SER A 20 58.02 14.43 17.28
CA SER A 20 57.76 15.85 16.99
C SER A 20 57.41 16.12 15.53
N ILE A 21 57.95 15.34 14.57
CA ILE A 21 57.58 15.45 13.15
C ILE A 21 56.19 14.86 12.88
N LEU A 22 55.74 13.87 13.67
CA LEU A 22 54.39 13.31 13.56
C LEU A 22 53.29 14.21 14.16
N VAL A 23 53.65 15.08 15.11
CA VAL A 23 52.72 16.03 15.78
C VAL A 23 52.74 17.43 15.11
N PHE A 24 53.66 17.66 14.17
CA PHE A 24 53.71 18.83 13.28
C PHE A 24 53.38 18.46 11.83
N LEU A 25 52.50 17.47 11.60
CA LEU A 25 51.68 17.56 10.40
C LEU A 25 50.89 18.86 10.54
N PRO A 26 51.03 19.82 9.61
CA PRO A 26 50.13 20.95 9.61
C PRO A 26 48.74 20.33 9.60
N VAL A 27 47.91 20.75 10.56
CA VAL A 27 46.49 20.92 10.30
C VAL A 27 46.47 21.80 9.05
N MET A 28 46.57 21.16 7.89
CA MET A 28 46.09 21.70 6.64
C MET A 28 44.64 21.91 6.98
N ALA A 29 44.34 23.15 7.41
CA ALA A 29 43.03 23.71 7.28
C ALA A 29 42.58 23.22 5.92
N SER A 30 41.56 22.35 5.93
CA SER A 30 40.80 22.09 4.71
C SER A 30 40.56 23.47 4.17
N ALA A 31 41.19 23.80 3.03
CA ALA A 31 40.74 24.96 2.29
C ALA A 31 39.23 24.77 2.21
N ASP A 32 38.46 25.78 2.63
CA ASP A 32 37.02 25.81 2.39
C ASP A 32 36.85 25.69 0.88
N VAL A 33 36.79 24.45 0.37
CA VAL A 33 36.47 24.18 -1.02
C VAL A 33 35.07 24.77 -1.14
N PRO A 34 34.87 25.83 -1.94
CA PRO A 34 33.58 26.49 -1.95
C PRO A 34 32.54 25.46 -2.38
N SER A 35 31.70 25.07 -1.42
CA SER A 35 30.72 24.02 -1.63
C SER A 35 29.62 24.59 -2.50
N SER A 36 29.49 24.07 -3.71
CA SER A 36 28.37 24.37 -4.58
C SER A 36 27.24 23.41 -4.28
N LYS A 37 25.98 23.83 -4.43
CA LYS A 37 24.83 22.95 -4.22
C LYS A 37 24.07 22.66 -5.51
N ILE A 38 23.64 21.42 -5.65
CA ILE A 38 22.56 21.06 -6.57
C ILE A 38 21.29 20.89 -5.74
N ILE A 39 20.32 21.78 -5.94
CA ILE A 39 19.02 21.72 -5.27
C ILE A 39 17.97 21.19 -6.24
N ILE A 40 17.44 20.00 -5.97
CA ILE A 40 16.34 19.41 -6.75
C ILE A 40 15.05 19.56 -5.95
N TYR A 41 14.03 20.17 -6.54
CA TYR A 41 12.78 20.44 -5.83
C TYR A 41 11.54 20.06 -6.61
N ARG A 42 10.49 19.69 -5.88
CA ARG A 42 9.17 19.35 -6.41
C ARG A 42 8.12 20.23 -5.75
N GLU A 43 7.50 21.06 -6.58
CA GLU A 43 6.41 21.94 -6.17
C GLU A 43 5.17 21.15 -5.72
N PRO A 44 4.35 21.73 -4.83
CA PRO A 44 3.11 21.11 -4.39
C PRO A 44 2.16 20.98 -5.58
N SER A 45 1.82 19.75 -5.93
CA SER A 45 0.77 19.44 -6.90
C SER A 45 -0.27 18.53 -6.27
N PHE A 46 -1.54 18.74 -6.61
CA PHE A 46 -2.61 17.81 -6.26
C PHE A 46 -2.44 16.48 -7.00
N GLN A 47 -2.03 16.56 -8.27
CA GLN A 47 -1.85 15.43 -9.16
C GLN A 47 -0.55 14.69 -8.83
N GLY A 48 -0.66 13.40 -8.55
CA GLY A 48 0.48 12.57 -8.16
C GLY A 48 1.07 12.92 -6.80
N SER A 49 0.33 13.63 -5.93
CA SER A 49 0.78 14.06 -4.59
C SER A 49 1.29 12.91 -3.71
N LEU A 50 0.80 11.69 -3.96
CA LEU A 50 1.15 10.46 -3.28
C LEU A 50 2.38 9.76 -3.90
N VAL A 51 2.69 10.03 -5.16
CA VAL A 51 3.85 9.44 -5.85
C VAL A 51 5.13 10.12 -5.36
N SER A 52 6.23 9.40 -5.30
CA SER A 52 7.56 9.92 -4.96
C SER A 52 8.60 9.36 -5.92
N PHE A 53 9.71 10.08 -6.11
CA PHE A 53 10.62 9.88 -7.23
C PHE A 53 12.06 9.74 -6.75
N ASN A 54 12.78 8.74 -7.25
CA ASN A 54 14.17 8.53 -6.87
C ASN A 54 15.07 9.51 -7.63
N VAL A 55 15.90 10.25 -6.90
CA VAL A 55 16.89 11.18 -7.44
C VAL A 55 18.23 10.49 -7.49
N PHE A 56 18.81 10.42 -8.68
CA PHE A 56 20.15 9.88 -8.90
C PHE A 56 21.10 11.00 -9.30
N ILE A 57 22.32 10.99 -8.76
CA ILE A 57 23.40 11.87 -9.16
C ILE A 57 24.60 10.98 -9.51
N ASN A 58 25.08 11.07 -10.76
CA ASN A 58 26.13 10.20 -11.31
C ASN A 58 25.82 8.72 -11.04
N ASP A 59 24.61 8.29 -11.43
CA ASP A 59 24.07 6.93 -11.25
C ASP A 59 23.95 6.44 -9.80
N THR A 60 24.21 7.31 -8.82
CA THR A 60 24.09 6.99 -7.39
C THR A 60 22.75 7.47 -6.86
N LEU A 61 21.96 6.59 -6.24
CA LEU A 61 20.70 6.96 -5.59
C LEU A 61 20.99 7.87 -4.39
N CYS A 62 20.53 9.11 -4.45
CA CYS A 62 20.79 10.11 -3.42
C CYS A 62 19.57 10.40 -2.55
N ALA A 63 18.36 10.46 -3.12
CA ALA A 63 17.17 10.87 -2.39
C ALA A 63 15.88 10.35 -3.02
N LYS A 64 14.76 10.48 -2.30
CA LYS A 64 13.40 10.20 -2.81
C LYS A 64 12.53 11.43 -2.68
N LEU A 65 12.39 12.16 -3.79
CA LEU A 65 11.68 13.41 -3.92
C LEU A 65 10.16 13.21 -3.77
N LYS A 66 9.61 13.75 -2.67
CA LYS A 66 8.17 13.71 -2.34
C LYS A 66 7.48 14.97 -2.85
N ASN A 67 6.15 14.96 -2.86
CA ASN A 67 5.38 16.18 -3.16
C ASN A 67 5.69 17.28 -2.13
N ASN A 68 5.82 18.53 -2.58
CA ASN A 68 6.18 19.67 -1.74
C ASN A 68 7.49 19.50 -0.95
N SER A 69 8.55 19.02 -1.62
CA SER A 69 9.84 18.75 -0.99
C SER A 69 11.02 19.11 -1.88
N TYR A 70 12.19 19.26 -1.29
CA TYR A 70 13.45 19.51 -1.99
C TYR A 70 14.62 18.73 -1.38
N TYR A 71 15.60 18.41 -2.20
CA TYR A 71 16.85 17.76 -1.81
C TYR A 71 18.02 18.67 -2.14
N GLU A 72 18.96 18.81 -1.21
CA GLU A 72 20.23 19.51 -1.43
C GLU A 72 21.36 18.50 -1.52
N TYR A 73 22.20 18.64 -2.54
CA TYR A 73 23.41 17.85 -2.70
C TYR A 73 24.61 18.78 -2.72
N ASP A 74 25.41 18.73 -1.64
CA ASP A 74 26.69 19.43 -1.56
C ASP A 74 27.70 18.77 -2.49
N CYS A 75 28.33 19.57 -3.35
CA CYS A 75 29.20 19.06 -4.39
C CYS A 75 30.37 20.00 -4.69
N VAL A 76 31.47 19.40 -5.17
CA VAL A 76 32.64 20.15 -5.67
C VAL A 76 32.43 20.54 -7.14
N PRO A 77 33.09 21.59 -7.65
CA PRO A 77 33.02 21.95 -9.06
C PRO A 77 33.35 20.76 -9.96
N GLY A 78 32.52 20.54 -10.99
CA GLY A 78 32.62 19.32 -11.80
C GLY A 78 31.45 19.11 -12.74
N SER A 79 31.45 17.98 -13.44
CA SER A 79 30.32 17.55 -14.29
C SER A 79 29.49 16.52 -13.56
N TYR A 80 28.18 16.72 -13.55
CA TYR A 80 27.22 15.86 -12.88
C TYR A 80 26.10 15.47 -13.85
N VAL A 81 25.62 14.24 -13.72
CA VAL A 81 24.39 13.78 -14.35
C VAL A 81 23.35 13.61 -13.27
N VAL A 82 22.29 14.42 -13.31
CA VAL A 82 21.17 14.30 -12.38
C VAL A 82 20.01 13.67 -13.12
N SER A 83 19.46 12.57 -12.60
CA SER A 83 18.32 11.89 -13.21
C SER A 83 17.24 11.51 -12.20
N ILE A 84 16.01 11.41 -12.68
CA ILE A 84 14.88 10.89 -11.91
C ILE A 84 14.54 9.47 -12.35
N ASP A 85 14.39 8.56 -11.40
CA ASP A 85 14.05 7.15 -11.59
C ASP A 85 14.97 6.42 -12.59
N ASN A 86 16.21 6.89 -12.70
CA ASN A 86 17.18 6.46 -13.71
C ASN A 86 16.60 6.47 -15.14
N ASN A 87 15.75 7.46 -15.43
CA ASN A 87 15.08 7.64 -16.71
C ASN A 87 15.86 8.64 -17.57
N SER A 88 16.27 8.23 -18.77
CA SER A 88 16.99 9.09 -19.72
C SER A 88 16.20 10.35 -20.10
N ASN A 89 14.87 10.29 -20.09
CA ASN A 89 14.00 11.42 -20.44
C ASN A 89 13.88 12.46 -19.31
N ALA A 90 14.29 12.11 -18.09
CA ALA A 90 14.30 12.99 -16.92
C ALA A 90 15.73 13.11 -16.38
N SER A 91 16.69 13.34 -17.28
CA SER A 91 18.11 13.47 -16.97
C SER A 91 18.66 14.80 -17.48
N ILE A 92 19.46 15.47 -16.67
CA ILE A 92 20.18 16.71 -17.02
C ILE A 92 21.67 16.51 -16.78
N TYR A 93 22.46 16.89 -17.78
CA TYR A 93 23.90 17.08 -17.64
C TYR A 93 24.16 18.50 -17.14
N LEU A 94 24.83 18.60 -15.99
CA LEU A 94 25.10 19.86 -15.31
C LEU A 94 26.60 20.04 -15.13
N LYS A 95 27.12 21.20 -15.52
CA LYS A 95 28.49 21.62 -15.19
C LYS A 95 28.42 22.60 -14.02
N VAL A 96 28.83 22.13 -12.85
CA VAL A 96 28.82 22.89 -11.60
C VAL A 96 30.10 23.71 -11.51
N GLU A 97 29.93 25.02 -11.36
CA GLU A 97 30.99 25.99 -11.10
C GLU A 97 31.13 26.24 -9.60
N GLU A 98 32.29 26.77 -9.21
CA GLU A 98 32.64 27.08 -7.83
C GLU A 98 31.77 28.20 -7.24
N GLY A 99 31.23 27.96 -6.04
CA GLY A 99 30.41 28.92 -5.30
C GLY A 99 29.07 29.26 -5.95
N ARG A 100 28.56 28.40 -6.85
CA ARG A 100 27.27 28.58 -7.51
C ARG A 100 26.30 27.46 -7.18
N ASP A 101 25.08 27.86 -6.82
CA ASP A 101 23.98 26.94 -6.57
C ASP A 101 23.11 26.76 -7.80
N TYR A 102 22.75 25.52 -8.09
CA TYR A 102 21.98 25.12 -9.25
C TYR A 102 20.64 24.55 -8.81
N TYR A 103 19.57 25.02 -9.44
CA TYR A 103 18.21 24.67 -9.07
C TYR A 103 17.57 23.84 -10.19
N LEU A 104 17.14 22.62 -9.87
CA LEU A 104 16.47 21.72 -10.77
C LEU A 104 15.02 21.56 -10.32
N ARG A 105 14.10 22.08 -11.12
CA ARG A 105 12.66 21.92 -10.92
C ARG A 105 12.22 20.57 -11.47
N PHE A 106 11.56 19.79 -10.64
CA PHE A 106 10.87 18.57 -11.04
C PHE A 106 9.45 18.87 -11.51
N GLY A 107 9.11 18.38 -12.70
CA GLY A 107 7.78 18.46 -13.30
C GLY A 107 7.22 17.08 -13.64
N LEU A 108 5.91 17.03 -13.85
CA LEU A 108 5.20 15.87 -14.38
C LEU A 108 4.42 16.30 -15.62
N VAL A 109 4.79 15.77 -16.78
CA VAL A 109 4.01 15.93 -18.00
C VAL A 109 3.00 14.79 -18.07
N MET A 110 1.72 15.13 -17.91
CA MET A 110 0.63 14.17 -18.00
C MET A 110 0.21 13.95 -19.46
N GLY A 111 0.27 12.71 -19.92
CA GLY A 111 -0.44 12.23 -21.11
C GLY A 111 -1.76 11.55 -20.74
N LEU A 112 -2.55 11.16 -21.75
CA LEU A 112 -3.84 10.49 -21.56
C LEU A 112 -3.74 9.16 -20.78
N TRP A 113 -2.58 8.51 -20.79
CA TRP A 113 -2.34 7.18 -20.19
C TRP A 113 -1.02 7.03 -19.43
N ILE A 114 -0.09 7.97 -19.58
CA ILE A 114 1.27 7.88 -19.04
C ILE A 114 1.67 9.23 -18.45
N THR A 115 2.22 9.21 -17.25
CA THR A 115 2.87 10.37 -16.64
C THR A 115 4.36 10.29 -16.92
N THR A 116 4.94 11.32 -17.53
CA THR A 116 6.37 11.37 -17.83
C THR A 116 7.05 12.39 -16.90
N PRO A 117 8.05 11.98 -16.09
CA PRO A 117 8.81 12.91 -15.28
C PRO A 117 9.68 13.81 -16.17
N GLU A 118 9.88 15.05 -15.75
CA GLU A 118 10.81 15.99 -16.36
C GLU A 118 11.65 16.69 -15.29
N LEU A 119 12.90 17.02 -15.66
CA LEU A 119 13.77 17.91 -14.89
C LEU A 119 14.03 19.15 -15.72
N ILE A 120 13.96 20.32 -15.09
CA ILE A 120 14.18 21.61 -15.73
C ILE A 120 15.20 22.39 -14.89
N LEU A 121 16.32 22.77 -15.50
CA LEU A 121 17.27 23.70 -14.88
C LEU A 121 16.65 25.12 -14.88
N VAL A 122 16.57 25.72 -13.70
CA VAL A 122 16.02 27.08 -13.50
C VAL A 122 17.08 28.00 -12.90
N ASP A 123 16.89 29.31 -13.05
CA ASP A 123 17.77 30.29 -12.43
C ASP A 123 17.60 30.31 -10.91
N SER A 124 18.64 30.78 -10.21
CA SER A 124 18.66 30.83 -8.75
C SER A 124 17.55 31.70 -8.16
N THR A 125 17.20 32.81 -8.81
CA THR A 125 16.15 33.70 -8.30
C THR A 125 14.77 33.06 -8.37
N PHE A 126 14.52 32.24 -9.39
CA PHE A 126 13.28 31.48 -9.53
C PHE A 126 13.24 30.31 -8.54
N GLY A 127 14.32 29.52 -8.49
CA GLY A 127 14.45 28.38 -7.58
C GLY A 127 14.25 28.76 -6.12
N GLU A 128 14.95 29.79 -5.64
CA GLU A 128 14.80 30.29 -4.27
C GLU A 128 13.38 30.78 -3.97
N ARG A 129 12.76 31.47 -4.93
CA ARG A 129 11.38 31.96 -4.77
C ARG A 129 10.39 30.81 -4.67
N SER A 130 10.54 29.76 -5.47
CA SER A 130 9.70 28.56 -5.37
C SER A 130 9.84 27.90 -3.99
N LEU A 131 11.07 27.69 -3.51
CA LEU A 131 11.32 27.08 -2.20
C LEU A 131 10.70 27.88 -1.05
N LYS A 132 10.91 29.21 -1.04
CA LYS A 132 10.40 30.11 0.00
C LYS A 132 8.88 30.26 -0.04
N ARG A 133 8.25 30.21 -1.22
CA ARG A 133 6.80 30.41 -1.37
C ARG A 133 5.98 29.18 -0.97
N SER A 134 6.52 27.99 -1.18
CA SER A 134 5.78 26.74 -1.02
C SER A 134 5.99 26.03 0.33
N ASP A 135 6.79 26.61 1.23
CA ASP A 135 7.19 25.99 2.51
C ASP A 135 7.62 24.53 2.31
N MET A 136 8.46 24.30 1.29
CA MET A 136 8.88 22.94 0.93
C MET A 136 9.73 22.33 2.03
N LYS A 137 9.60 21.02 2.23
CA LYS A 137 10.39 20.30 3.23
C LYS A 137 11.69 19.77 2.62
N GLN A 138 12.81 20.04 3.26
CA GLN A 138 14.06 19.37 2.91
C GLN A 138 13.95 17.88 3.22
N ILE A 139 14.37 17.04 2.28
CA ILE A 139 14.48 15.60 2.50
C ILE A 139 15.94 15.22 2.70
N GLU A 140 16.17 14.23 3.57
CA GLU A 140 17.50 13.72 3.85
C GLU A 140 17.97 12.75 2.75
N THR A 141 19.29 12.60 2.62
CA THR A 141 19.91 11.60 1.76
C THR A 141 19.43 10.21 2.14
N ILE A 142 18.98 9.43 1.16
CA ILE A 142 18.70 8.01 1.38
C ILE A 142 20.03 7.31 1.59
N SER A 143 20.29 6.88 2.83
CA SER A 143 21.32 5.87 3.06
C SER A 143 20.96 4.63 2.26
N ALA A 144 21.94 3.95 1.66
CA ALA A 144 21.78 2.80 0.77
C ALA A 144 21.07 1.56 1.37
N SER A 145 20.43 1.69 2.53
CA SER A 145 19.81 0.63 3.33
C SER A 145 18.28 0.74 3.45
N TYR A 146 17.58 1.47 2.57
CA TYR A 146 16.11 1.46 2.58
C TYR A 146 15.58 0.05 2.25
N VAL A 147 15.14 -0.68 3.28
CA VAL A 147 14.48 -1.97 3.15
C VAL A 147 12.98 -1.73 3.14
N ALA A 148 12.33 -2.03 2.01
CA ALA A 148 10.88 -1.89 1.92
C ALA A 148 10.19 -2.72 3.02
N PRO A 149 9.17 -2.15 3.69
CA PRO A 149 8.40 -2.89 4.68
C PRO A 149 7.78 -4.12 4.02
N LYS A 150 7.83 -5.25 4.73
CA LYS A 150 7.32 -6.54 4.25
C LYS A 150 5.97 -6.89 4.84
N SER A 151 5.59 -6.25 5.94
CA SER A 151 4.30 -6.47 6.58
C SER A 151 3.36 -5.33 6.25
N ARG A 152 2.07 -5.64 6.16
CA ARG A 152 1.02 -4.65 6.02
C ARG A 152 -0.18 -5.01 6.87
N ILE A 153 -0.90 -4.00 7.32
CA ILE A 153 -2.23 -4.14 7.91
C ILE A 153 -3.16 -3.12 7.26
N GLY A 154 -4.37 -3.53 6.92
CA GLY A 154 -5.31 -2.65 6.24
C GLY A 154 -6.74 -2.94 6.60
N VAL A 155 -7.60 -2.02 6.18
CA VAL A 155 -9.05 -2.15 6.22
C VAL A 155 -9.60 -2.06 4.81
N HIS A 156 -10.68 -2.79 4.54
CA HIS A 156 -11.32 -2.81 3.24
C HIS A 156 -12.83 -2.91 3.35
N LEU A 157 -13.48 -2.40 2.30
CA LEU A 157 -14.91 -2.52 2.07
C LEU A 157 -15.12 -3.37 0.83
N GLY A 158 -16.17 -4.18 0.83
CA GLY A 158 -16.47 -5.10 -0.23
C GLY A 158 -17.95 -5.16 -0.57
N GLY A 159 -18.25 -5.51 -1.81
CA GLY A 159 -19.60 -5.76 -2.29
C GLY A 159 -19.58 -6.85 -3.34
N GLY A 160 -20.58 -7.72 -3.32
CA GLY A 160 -20.61 -8.83 -4.26
C GLY A 160 -21.96 -9.51 -4.44
N GLY A 161 -21.99 -10.46 -5.36
CA GLY A 161 -23.17 -11.22 -5.75
C GLY A 161 -22.90 -12.72 -5.66
N GLY A 162 -23.90 -13.47 -5.17
CA GLY A 162 -23.83 -14.93 -5.20
C GLY A 162 -24.33 -15.48 -6.53
N PHE A 163 -23.74 -16.58 -6.97
CA PHE A 163 -24.15 -17.24 -8.21
C PHE A 163 -25.51 -17.94 -8.09
N LYS A 164 -25.92 -18.30 -6.87
CA LYS A 164 -27.21 -18.91 -6.59
C LYS A 164 -28.05 -18.01 -5.69
N GLN A 165 -29.25 -17.70 -6.16
CA GLN A 165 -30.30 -17.07 -5.37
C GLN A 165 -31.19 -18.16 -4.77
N VAL A 166 -31.25 -18.23 -3.45
CA VAL A 166 -31.89 -19.34 -2.74
C VAL A 166 -33.29 -18.99 -2.26
N LEU A 167 -33.46 -17.77 -1.74
CA LEU A 167 -34.77 -17.27 -1.32
C LEU A 167 -35.35 -16.39 -2.42
N LYS A 168 -36.61 -16.64 -2.78
CA LYS A 168 -37.39 -15.85 -3.72
C LYS A 168 -38.73 -15.51 -3.07
N ILE A 169 -39.00 -14.23 -2.88
CA ILE A 169 -40.24 -13.73 -2.30
C ILE A 169 -40.96 -12.96 -3.40
N PRO A 170 -42.16 -13.40 -3.84
CA PRO A 170 -42.96 -12.61 -4.76
C PRO A 170 -43.36 -11.30 -4.09
N ILE A 171 -43.21 -10.20 -4.81
CA ILE A 171 -43.65 -8.86 -4.42
C ILE A 171 -44.69 -8.42 -5.45
N VAL A 172 -45.85 -7.99 -4.99
CA VAL A 172 -46.79 -7.27 -5.84
C VAL A 172 -46.39 -5.79 -5.79
N SER A 173 -45.87 -5.27 -6.90
CA SER A 173 -45.63 -3.82 -6.99
C SER A 173 -46.96 -3.07 -7.06
N ASN A 174 -47.00 -1.84 -6.52
CA ASN A 174 -48.16 -0.94 -6.59
C ASN A 174 -48.71 -0.73 -8.02
N ASN A 175 -47.92 -1.03 -9.05
CA ASN A 175 -48.33 -0.95 -10.46
C ASN A 175 -48.93 -2.26 -11.02
N GLY A 176 -49.26 -3.24 -10.16
CA GLY A 176 -49.79 -4.55 -10.56
C GLY A 176 -48.77 -5.46 -11.25
N ARG A 177 -47.48 -5.08 -11.29
CA ARG A 177 -46.41 -5.92 -11.82
C ARG A 177 -45.85 -6.78 -10.71
N GLU A 178 -45.88 -8.10 -10.93
CA GLU A 178 -45.19 -9.06 -10.08
C GLU A 178 -43.67 -8.88 -10.23
N SER A 179 -42.99 -8.64 -9.12
CA SER A 179 -41.53 -8.67 -9.02
C SER A 179 -41.13 -9.75 -8.02
N THR A 180 -39.86 -10.14 -7.99
CA THR A 180 -39.37 -11.12 -7.02
C THR A 180 -38.18 -10.53 -6.27
N SER A 181 -38.30 -10.47 -4.94
CA SER A 181 -37.17 -10.20 -4.06
C SER A 181 -36.33 -11.45 -3.89
N THR A 182 -35.02 -11.31 -3.94
CA THR A 182 -34.11 -12.45 -3.80
C THR A 182 -33.07 -12.21 -2.71
N LEU A 183 -32.69 -13.27 -2.01
CA LEU A 183 -31.56 -13.29 -1.08
C LEU A 183 -30.47 -14.22 -1.59
N SER A 184 -29.24 -13.71 -1.57
CA SER A 184 -28.03 -14.49 -1.79
C SER A 184 -27.36 -14.85 -0.47
N PHE A 185 -26.88 -16.08 -0.34
CA PHE A 185 -26.03 -16.54 0.77
C PHE A 185 -24.53 -16.36 0.46
N GLY A 186 -24.21 -15.86 -0.75
CA GLY A 186 -22.85 -15.73 -1.28
C GLY A 186 -22.57 -14.36 -1.89
N GLY A 187 -23.29 -13.32 -1.48
CA GLY A 187 -23.01 -11.93 -1.87
C GLY A 187 -23.32 -10.98 -0.73
N GLY A 188 -23.41 -9.69 -1.00
CA GLY A 188 -23.73 -8.67 0.00
C GLY A 188 -22.59 -7.69 0.24
N PHE A 189 -22.76 -6.86 1.26
CA PHE A 189 -21.78 -5.86 1.67
C PHE A 189 -20.85 -6.44 2.74
N ALA A 190 -19.56 -6.14 2.65
CA ALA A 190 -18.54 -6.61 3.59
C ALA A 190 -17.68 -5.44 4.09
N ILE A 191 -17.26 -5.54 5.33
CA ILE A 191 -16.18 -4.75 5.93
C ILE A 191 -15.18 -5.71 6.56
N GLY A 192 -13.89 -5.46 6.38
CA GLY A 192 -12.87 -6.34 6.91
C GLY A 192 -11.56 -5.63 7.21
N ALA A 193 -10.70 -6.38 7.89
CA ALA A 193 -9.31 -6.05 8.10
C ALA A 193 -8.44 -7.19 7.56
N GLU A 194 -7.25 -6.87 7.08
CA GLU A 194 -6.31 -7.85 6.53
C GLU A 194 -4.90 -7.54 7.01
N TYR A 195 -4.19 -8.57 7.47
CA TYR A 195 -2.75 -8.58 7.67
C TYR A 195 -2.09 -9.31 6.51
N GLY A 196 -1.12 -8.67 5.86
CA GLY A 196 -0.36 -9.26 4.76
C GLY A 196 1.13 -9.28 5.07
N ARG A 197 1.84 -10.28 4.55
CA ARG A 197 3.30 -10.35 4.63
C ARG A 197 3.90 -10.87 3.33
N GLU A 198 4.78 -10.05 2.76
CA GLU A 198 5.65 -10.43 1.65
C GLU A 198 6.76 -11.34 2.17
N LEU A 199 6.67 -12.64 1.89
CA LEU A 199 7.72 -13.58 2.26
C LEU A 199 8.91 -13.44 1.31
N THR A 200 8.63 -13.20 0.03
CA THR A 200 9.61 -12.88 -1.02
C THR A 200 9.04 -11.83 -1.96
N LYS A 201 9.86 -11.27 -2.85
CA LYS A 201 9.40 -10.30 -3.87
C LYS A 201 8.33 -10.85 -4.83
N TYR A 202 8.14 -12.18 -4.87
CA TYR A 202 7.17 -12.85 -5.74
C TYR A 202 6.10 -13.63 -4.97
N PHE A 203 6.15 -13.59 -3.63
CA PHE A 203 5.24 -14.39 -2.81
C PHE A 203 4.78 -13.61 -1.58
N ASP A 204 3.46 -13.57 -1.43
CA ASP A 204 2.77 -12.87 -0.36
C ASP A 204 1.79 -13.80 0.34
N LEU A 205 1.65 -13.64 1.66
CA LEU A 205 0.65 -14.34 2.46
C LEU A 205 -0.23 -13.31 3.16
N ALA A 206 -1.55 -13.39 2.94
CA ALA A 206 -2.53 -12.54 3.60
C ALA A 206 -3.48 -13.34 4.50
N ILE A 207 -3.81 -12.78 5.66
CA ILE A 207 -4.81 -13.28 6.59
C ILE A 207 -5.86 -12.18 6.77
N GLY A 208 -7.11 -12.48 6.41
CA GLY A 208 -8.23 -11.55 6.49
C GLY A 208 -9.24 -11.93 7.56
N LEU A 209 -9.88 -10.93 8.15
CA LEU A 209 -11.07 -11.05 8.98
C LEU A 209 -12.16 -10.13 8.41
N ASP A 210 -13.24 -10.72 7.93
CA ASP A 210 -14.34 -10.04 7.29
C ASP A 210 -15.65 -10.24 8.05
N TYR A 211 -16.51 -9.23 8.04
CA TYR A 211 -17.92 -9.35 8.39
C TYR A 211 -18.76 -8.97 7.18
N GLN A 212 -19.64 -9.87 6.75
CA GLN A 212 -20.46 -9.71 5.56
C GLN A 212 -21.95 -9.83 5.89
N VAL A 213 -22.76 -8.97 5.27
CA VAL A 213 -24.21 -8.96 5.40
C VAL A 213 -24.85 -8.95 4.01
N SER A 214 -25.77 -9.88 3.79
CA SER A 214 -26.60 -9.99 2.59
C SER A 214 -28.04 -9.63 2.95
N SER A 215 -28.69 -8.82 2.13
CA SER A 215 -30.09 -8.42 2.31
C SER A 215 -30.90 -8.69 1.04
N LEU A 216 -32.23 -8.67 1.19
CA LEU A 216 -33.17 -8.79 0.08
C LEU A 216 -32.91 -7.74 -1.01
N THR A 217 -32.90 -8.19 -2.26
CA THR A 217 -32.78 -7.32 -3.43
C THR A 217 -33.88 -7.67 -4.46
N PRO A 218 -34.78 -6.73 -4.79
CA PRO A 218 -35.01 -5.45 -4.12
C PRO A 218 -35.55 -5.63 -2.69
N THR A 219 -35.42 -4.60 -1.85
CA THR A 219 -35.95 -4.60 -0.47
C THR A 219 -37.48 -4.65 -0.44
N VAL A 220 -38.04 -5.33 0.56
CA VAL A 220 -39.49 -5.39 0.81
C VAL A 220 -39.83 -4.44 1.98
N GLU A 221 -41.01 -3.84 1.98
CA GLU A 221 -41.43 -2.87 3.00
C GLU A 221 -41.66 -3.54 4.36
N ASP A 222 -42.44 -4.61 4.41
CA ASP A 222 -42.91 -5.19 5.69
C ASP A 222 -41.94 -6.20 6.31
N ILE A 223 -41.07 -6.82 5.51
CA ILE A 223 -40.20 -7.91 5.99
C ILE A 223 -38.74 -7.71 5.61
N THR A 224 -37.86 -8.05 6.53
CA THR A 224 -36.41 -8.04 6.33
C THR A 224 -35.86 -9.45 6.46
N PHE A 225 -35.04 -9.83 5.48
CA PHE A 225 -34.18 -11.00 5.56
C PHE A 225 -32.74 -10.54 5.46
N ASN A 226 -31.97 -10.80 6.51
CA ASN A 226 -30.57 -10.43 6.59
C ASN A 226 -29.74 -11.67 6.92
N PHE A 227 -28.86 -12.06 6.00
CA PHE A 227 -27.92 -13.13 6.23
C PHE A 227 -26.55 -12.52 6.58
N SER A 228 -26.10 -12.71 7.81
CA SER A 228 -24.82 -12.21 8.33
C SER A 228 -23.83 -13.34 8.57
N ARG A 229 -22.55 -13.10 8.30
CA ARG A 229 -21.47 -14.06 8.51
C ARG A 229 -20.14 -13.36 8.81
N GLY A 230 -19.33 -13.99 9.66
CA GLY A 230 -17.92 -13.68 9.80
C GLY A 230 -17.08 -14.62 8.94
N VAL A 231 -15.96 -14.14 8.42
CA VAL A 231 -15.03 -14.94 7.60
C VAL A 231 -13.61 -14.71 8.07
N VAL A 232 -12.87 -15.78 8.38
CA VAL A 232 -11.41 -15.74 8.47
C VAL A 232 -10.85 -16.34 7.19
N SER A 233 -9.97 -15.62 6.50
CA SER A 233 -9.38 -16.06 5.25
C SER A 233 -7.86 -16.16 5.35
N ALA A 234 -7.27 -17.12 4.64
CA ALA A 234 -5.83 -17.21 4.45
C ALA A 234 -5.52 -17.37 2.95
N THR A 235 -4.69 -16.48 2.39
CA THR A 235 -4.43 -16.37 0.96
C THR A 235 -2.93 -16.30 0.67
N PRO A 236 -2.27 -17.42 0.33
CA PRO A 236 -0.98 -17.37 -0.35
C PRO A 236 -1.17 -16.85 -1.78
N SER A 237 -0.31 -15.94 -2.23
CA SER A 237 -0.41 -15.35 -3.57
C SER A 237 0.94 -15.14 -4.22
N VAL A 238 0.95 -15.24 -5.55
CA VAL A 238 2.09 -14.86 -6.39
C VAL A 238 1.98 -13.37 -6.70
N THR A 239 3.07 -12.63 -6.47
CA THR A 239 3.17 -11.20 -6.74
C THR A 239 3.86 -10.95 -8.06
N ILE A 240 3.15 -10.31 -8.99
CA ILE A 240 3.68 -9.84 -10.27
C ILE A 240 3.88 -8.32 -10.14
N PRO A 241 5.12 -7.83 -10.02
CA PRO A 241 5.39 -6.40 -9.98
C PRO A 241 5.06 -5.77 -11.33
N ILE A 242 4.41 -4.61 -11.31
CA ILE A 242 4.04 -3.82 -12.48
C ILE A 242 4.66 -2.43 -12.33
N GLY A 243 5.29 -1.95 -13.42
CA GLY A 243 6.02 -0.67 -13.42
C GLY A 243 7.50 -0.83 -13.08
N LYS A 244 8.29 0.22 -13.38
CA LYS A 244 9.76 0.18 -13.32
C LYS A 244 10.32 0.05 -11.90
N GLN A 245 9.53 0.34 -10.86
CA GLN A 245 9.97 0.33 -9.46
C GLN A 245 9.10 -0.54 -8.52
N GLY A 246 8.13 -1.28 -9.06
CA GLY A 246 7.22 -2.09 -8.22
C GLY A 246 6.21 -1.26 -7.43
N ASP A 247 5.94 -0.03 -7.85
CA ASP A 247 4.91 0.84 -7.27
C ASP A 247 3.50 0.28 -7.46
N MET A 248 3.33 -0.64 -8.42
CA MET A 248 2.12 -1.40 -8.61
C MET A 248 2.44 -2.89 -8.56
N SER A 249 1.49 -3.70 -8.10
CA SER A 249 1.61 -5.14 -8.20
C SER A 249 0.25 -5.80 -8.42
N LEU A 250 0.26 -6.91 -9.15
CA LEU A 250 -0.86 -7.82 -9.28
C LEU A 250 -0.56 -9.07 -8.46
N LYS A 251 -1.35 -9.33 -7.43
CA LYS A 251 -1.24 -10.51 -6.57
C LYS A 251 -2.36 -11.47 -6.90
N ILE A 252 -2.05 -12.73 -7.22
CA ILE A 252 -3.05 -13.75 -7.57
C ILE A 252 -2.80 -14.98 -6.72
N GLY A 253 -3.83 -15.47 -6.04
CA GLY A 253 -3.68 -16.59 -5.11
C GLY A 253 -4.98 -17.34 -4.83
N PRO A 254 -4.90 -18.68 -4.66
CA PRO A 254 -5.97 -19.43 -4.01
C PRO A 254 -5.94 -19.18 -2.49
N GLY A 255 -7.03 -19.50 -1.81
CA GLY A 255 -7.07 -19.44 -0.35
C GLY A 255 -8.18 -20.28 0.27
N LEU A 256 -8.14 -20.33 1.59
CA LEU A 256 -9.10 -21.04 2.43
C LEU A 256 -9.84 -20.05 3.31
N ASP A 257 -11.10 -20.36 3.56
CA ASP A 257 -12.01 -19.55 4.36
C ASP A 257 -12.66 -20.38 5.46
N VAL A 258 -12.77 -19.80 6.65
CA VAL A 258 -13.62 -20.32 7.72
C VAL A 258 -14.75 -19.35 7.94
N TYR A 259 -15.96 -19.78 7.61
CA TYR A 259 -17.19 -19.01 7.80
C TYR A 259 -17.81 -19.36 9.15
N PHE A 260 -18.07 -18.35 9.97
CA PHE A 260 -18.58 -18.52 11.34
C PHE A 260 -19.65 -17.48 11.68
N GLY A 261 -20.44 -17.75 12.72
CA GLY A 261 -21.51 -16.85 13.13
C GLY A 261 -22.59 -16.66 12.05
N ASN A 262 -22.76 -17.66 11.18
CA ASN A 262 -23.65 -17.65 10.03
C ASN A 262 -25.11 -17.63 10.48
N LYS A 263 -25.82 -16.53 10.23
CA LYS A 263 -27.18 -16.33 10.72
C LYS A 263 -28.07 -15.68 9.68
N LEU A 264 -29.24 -16.25 9.44
CA LEU A 264 -30.32 -15.61 8.70
C LEU A 264 -31.33 -15.05 9.72
N LYS A 265 -31.44 -13.72 9.78
CA LYS A 265 -32.44 -13.04 10.59
C LYS A 265 -33.64 -12.69 9.72
N ILE A 266 -34.82 -13.04 10.21
CA ILE A 266 -36.12 -12.73 9.63
C ILE A 266 -36.82 -11.82 10.63
N ALA A 267 -37.19 -10.62 10.20
CA ALA A 267 -37.90 -9.68 11.06
C ALA A 267 -38.92 -8.88 10.27
N ASP A 268 -40.11 -8.77 10.84
CA ASP A 268 -41.11 -7.76 10.48
C ASP A 268 -40.63 -6.38 10.95
N LYS A 269 -40.77 -5.36 10.10
CA LYS A 269 -40.37 -3.99 10.42
C LYS A 269 -41.35 -3.29 11.36
N ASP A 270 -42.64 -3.59 11.24
CA ASP A 270 -43.71 -2.88 11.97
C ASP A 270 -44.17 -3.64 13.22
N GLY A 271 -43.68 -4.87 13.41
CA GLY A 271 -44.02 -5.71 14.57
C GLY A 271 -45.47 -6.18 14.59
N ALA A 272 -46.20 -6.03 13.49
CA ALA A 272 -47.57 -6.52 13.30
C ALA A 272 -47.64 -8.05 13.26
N MET A 273 -46.54 -8.71 12.89
CA MET A 273 -46.37 -10.15 12.76
C MET A 273 -45.21 -10.65 13.64
N ASP A 274 -45.34 -10.48 14.95
CA ASP A 274 -44.32 -10.91 15.94
C ASP A 274 -44.01 -12.41 15.83
N TYR A 275 -44.96 -13.22 15.33
CA TYR A 275 -44.77 -14.64 15.05
C TYR A 275 -43.81 -14.94 13.89
N MET A 276 -43.49 -13.98 13.01
CA MET A 276 -42.56 -14.17 11.89
C MET A 276 -41.11 -13.83 12.23
N ARG A 277 -40.85 -13.32 13.45
CA ARG A 277 -39.49 -13.03 13.89
C ARG A 277 -38.76 -14.33 14.20
N ASP A 278 -37.71 -14.60 13.46
CA ASP A 278 -36.89 -15.80 13.66
C ASP A 278 -35.42 -15.53 13.33
N THR A 279 -34.54 -16.31 13.93
CA THR A 279 -33.11 -16.34 13.61
C THR A 279 -32.71 -17.78 13.36
N TRP A 280 -32.30 -18.06 12.13
CA TRP A 280 -31.77 -19.36 11.74
C TRP A 280 -30.26 -19.33 11.78
N HIS A 281 -29.68 -20.26 12.51
CA HIS A 281 -28.25 -20.45 12.65
C HIS A 281 -27.79 -21.54 11.70
N TYR A 282 -26.67 -21.29 11.05
CA TYR A 282 -25.99 -22.24 10.17
C TYR A 282 -24.65 -22.62 10.79
N GLN A 283 -24.24 -23.86 10.55
CA GLN A 283 -22.98 -24.39 11.05
C GLN A 283 -21.79 -23.57 10.52
N SER A 284 -20.72 -23.55 11.30
CA SER A 284 -19.45 -23.03 10.79
C SER A 284 -18.96 -23.97 9.70
N THR A 285 -18.46 -23.42 8.59
CA THR A 285 -18.14 -24.18 7.39
C THR A 285 -16.85 -23.69 6.76
N LEU A 286 -16.16 -24.61 6.08
CA LEU A 286 -14.95 -24.32 5.34
C LEU A 286 -15.33 -23.94 3.90
N GLY A 287 -14.76 -22.85 3.40
CA GLY A 287 -14.84 -22.45 2.01
C GLY A 287 -13.46 -22.33 1.39
N TYR A 288 -13.45 -22.05 0.08
CA TYR A 288 -12.25 -21.82 -0.70
C TYR A 288 -12.49 -20.67 -1.66
N HIS A 289 -11.41 -19.94 -1.96
CA HIS A 289 -11.48 -18.80 -2.85
C HIS A 289 -10.27 -18.70 -3.78
N ALA A 290 -10.44 -17.90 -4.83
CA ALA A 290 -9.37 -17.35 -5.64
C ALA A 290 -9.48 -15.82 -5.59
N LYS A 291 -8.38 -15.14 -5.26
CA LYS A 291 -8.32 -13.69 -5.11
C LYS A 291 -7.27 -13.11 -6.06
N ALA A 292 -7.65 -12.07 -6.79
CA ALA A 292 -6.76 -11.23 -7.57
C ALA A 292 -6.77 -9.83 -6.95
N VAL A 293 -5.62 -9.31 -6.55
CA VAL A 293 -5.44 -8.01 -5.92
C VAL A 293 -4.55 -7.15 -6.80
N PHE A 294 -5.05 -6.00 -7.22
CA PHE A 294 -4.26 -4.93 -7.77
C PHE A 294 -3.91 -3.95 -6.65
N GLU A 295 -2.63 -3.87 -6.32
CA GLU A 295 -2.09 -3.01 -5.27
C GLU A 295 -1.32 -1.84 -5.91
N ILE A 296 -1.57 -0.64 -5.40
CA ILE A 296 -0.89 0.60 -5.78
C ILE A 296 -0.24 1.18 -4.53
N ARG A 297 1.09 1.31 -4.52
CA ARG A 297 1.81 2.03 -3.47
C ARG A 297 1.51 3.52 -3.59
N LEU A 298 0.83 4.04 -2.56
CA LEU A 298 0.49 5.46 -2.42
C LEU A 298 1.58 6.23 -1.67
N SER A 299 2.47 5.54 -0.96
CA SER A 299 3.68 6.12 -0.36
C SER A 299 4.62 4.99 0.06
N ASP A 300 5.69 5.33 0.80
CA ASP A 300 6.58 4.35 1.43
C ASP A 300 5.87 3.44 2.43
N ILE A 301 4.79 3.95 3.05
CA ILE A 301 4.09 3.32 4.17
C ILE A 301 2.61 3.06 3.91
N PHE A 302 2.06 3.47 2.76
CA PHE A 302 0.65 3.27 2.42
C PHE A 302 0.48 2.67 1.03
N SER A 303 -0.48 1.76 0.88
CA SER A 303 -0.99 1.30 -0.42
C SER A 303 -2.51 1.30 -0.46
N GLY A 304 -3.05 1.41 -1.67
CA GLY A 304 -4.46 1.17 -1.97
C GLY A 304 -4.61 -0.14 -2.74
N ASN A 305 -5.62 -0.94 -2.40
CA ASN A 305 -5.87 -2.23 -3.02
C ASN A 305 -7.26 -2.27 -3.66
N PHE A 306 -7.33 -2.82 -4.87
CA PHE A 306 -8.56 -3.23 -5.54
C PHE A 306 -8.49 -4.74 -5.72
N ALA A 307 -9.45 -5.50 -5.19
CA ALA A 307 -9.42 -6.95 -5.35
C ALA A 307 -10.73 -7.52 -5.88
N LEU A 308 -10.59 -8.57 -6.68
CA LEU A 308 -11.67 -9.44 -7.13
C LEU A 308 -11.49 -10.79 -6.46
N ARG A 309 -12.56 -11.31 -5.85
CA ARG A 309 -12.56 -12.59 -5.15
C ARG A 309 -13.68 -13.47 -5.66
N PHE A 310 -13.35 -14.67 -6.10
CA PHE A 310 -14.29 -15.74 -6.38
C PHE A 310 -14.24 -16.74 -5.23
N TYR A 311 -15.38 -17.15 -4.70
CA TYR A 311 -15.42 -18.07 -3.57
C TYR A 311 -16.53 -19.08 -3.70
N ASN A 312 -16.34 -20.22 -3.04
CA ASN A 312 -17.33 -21.25 -2.92
C ASN A 312 -17.39 -21.74 -1.47
N VAL A 313 -18.61 -21.81 -0.96
CA VAL A 313 -18.94 -22.27 0.38
C VAL A 313 -20.35 -22.83 0.33
N ASP A 314 -20.58 -23.94 1.02
CA ASP A 314 -21.92 -24.47 1.24
C ASP A 314 -22.21 -24.45 2.74
N TYR A 315 -23.37 -23.91 3.10
CA TYR A 315 -23.82 -23.87 4.48
C TYR A 315 -24.71 -25.06 4.78
N LYS A 316 -24.82 -25.37 6.07
CA LYS A 316 -25.78 -26.34 6.58
C LYS A 316 -26.53 -25.72 7.74
N PHE A 317 -27.86 -25.77 7.69
CA PHE A 317 -28.71 -25.32 8.77
C PHE A 317 -28.40 -26.12 10.04
N ASP A 318 -28.32 -25.41 11.17
CA ASP A 318 -28.03 -25.98 12.49
C ASP A 318 -29.29 -26.00 13.34
N LYS A 319 -29.84 -24.81 13.62
CA LYS A 319 -31.01 -24.61 14.49
C LYS A 319 -31.71 -23.29 14.18
N ALA A 320 -32.95 -23.19 14.61
CA ALA A 320 -33.71 -21.94 14.66
C ALA A 320 -33.94 -21.55 16.12
N ASP A 321 -34.00 -20.24 16.40
CA ASP A 321 -34.41 -19.74 17.71
C ASP A 321 -35.94 -19.77 17.87
N GLY A 322 -36.67 -19.64 16.76
CA GLY A 322 -38.12 -19.72 16.69
C GLY A 322 -38.67 -21.12 16.35
N ILE A 323 -39.96 -21.15 16.04
CA ILE A 323 -40.70 -22.38 15.70
C ILE A 323 -40.58 -22.78 14.23
N TYR A 324 -40.12 -21.87 13.36
CA TYR A 324 -40.02 -22.10 11.92
C TYR A 324 -38.61 -22.55 11.56
N PHE A 325 -38.49 -23.57 10.74
CA PHE A 325 -37.20 -24.05 10.28
C PHE A 325 -37.31 -24.61 8.86
N PRO A 326 -36.22 -24.56 8.07
CA PRO A 326 -36.25 -25.09 6.72
C PRO A 326 -36.40 -26.61 6.74
N TYR A 327 -37.26 -27.15 5.87
CA TYR A 327 -37.42 -28.59 5.68
C TYR A 327 -36.13 -29.24 5.14
N ASN A 328 -35.82 -30.45 5.61
CA ASN A 328 -34.72 -31.26 5.12
C ASN A 328 -35.24 -32.44 4.28
N PRO A 329 -34.85 -32.58 2.99
CA PRO A 329 -33.93 -31.72 2.25
C PRO A 329 -34.62 -30.51 1.62
N GLY A 330 -34.00 -29.34 1.75
CA GLY A 330 -34.51 -28.09 1.18
C GLY A 330 -33.38 -27.13 0.82
N LYS A 331 -33.61 -26.24 -0.14
CA LYS A 331 -32.59 -25.27 -0.60
C LYS A 331 -32.13 -24.32 0.50
N LEU A 332 -32.98 -24.06 1.50
CA LEU A 332 -32.66 -23.26 2.68
C LEU A 332 -32.03 -24.09 3.80
N TYR A 333 -32.12 -25.42 3.75
CA TYR A 333 -31.43 -26.30 4.71
C TYR A 333 -29.94 -26.42 4.39
N ALA A 334 -29.58 -26.42 3.11
CA ALA A 334 -28.19 -26.43 2.65
C ALA A 334 -27.95 -25.40 1.51
N PRO A 335 -28.01 -24.09 1.81
CA PRO A 335 -27.86 -23.07 0.80
C PRO A 335 -26.38 -22.96 0.37
N SER A 336 -26.18 -22.73 -0.93
CA SER A 336 -24.85 -22.43 -1.46
C SER A 336 -24.56 -20.94 -1.34
N GLY A 337 -23.38 -20.62 -0.83
CA GLY A 337 -22.82 -19.29 -0.73
C GLY A 337 -21.75 -18.98 -1.78
N ALA A 338 -21.68 -19.74 -2.87
CA ALA A 338 -20.75 -19.43 -3.96
C ALA A 338 -21.04 -18.05 -4.59
N GLY A 339 -19.99 -17.28 -4.87
CA GLY A 339 -20.15 -15.92 -5.40
C GLY A 339 -18.86 -15.24 -5.82
N ILE A 340 -19.02 -13.94 -6.08
CA ILE A 340 -17.96 -13.01 -6.48
C ILE A 340 -18.09 -11.72 -5.68
N ASP A 341 -16.97 -11.24 -5.13
CA ASP A 341 -16.87 -9.98 -4.41
C ASP A 341 -15.82 -9.07 -5.06
N LEU A 342 -16.11 -7.77 -5.10
CA LEU A 342 -15.16 -6.69 -5.38
C LEU A 342 -14.86 -5.98 -4.05
N THR A 343 -13.57 -5.78 -3.74
CA THR A 343 -13.14 -5.08 -2.52
C THR A 343 -12.20 -3.92 -2.83
N ILE A 344 -12.31 -2.85 -2.06
CA ILE A 344 -11.41 -1.69 -2.08
C ILE A 344 -10.87 -1.49 -0.67
N GLY A 345 -9.55 -1.31 -0.52
CA GLY A 345 -8.92 -1.18 0.78
C GLY A 345 -7.72 -0.23 0.81
N ILE A 346 -7.34 0.17 2.02
CA ILE A 346 -6.15 0.97 2.31
C ILE A 346 -5.31 0.22 3.34
N PHE A 347 -4.01 0.14 3.10
CA PHE A 347 -3.06 -0.65 3.88
C PHE A 347 -1.90 0.21 4.33
N TYR A 348 -1.53 0.06 5.60
CA TYR A 348 -0.32 0.61 6.20
C TYR A 348 0.79 -0.46 6.21
N HIS A 349 2.00 -0.10 5.77
CA HIS A 349 3.16 -0.98 5.68
C HIS A 349 4.18 -0.67 6.77
N PHE A 350 4.77 -1.71 7.36
CA PHE A 350 5.76 -1.62 8.44
C PHE A 350 6.80 -2.76 8.44
#